data_AF-A0AAD7NMH0-F1
#
_entry.id   AF-A0AAD7NMH0-F1
#
_cell.length_a   1.000
_cell.length_b   1.000
_cell.length_c   1.000
_cell.angle_alpha   90.00
_cell.angle_beta   90.00
_cell.angle_gamma   90.00
#
_symmetry.space_group_name_H-M   'P 1'
#
loop_
_entity.id
_entity.type
_entity.pdbx_description
1 polymer ?
#
loop_
_entity_poly.entity_id
_entity_poly.type
_entity_poly.pdbx_seq_one_letter_code
_entity_poly.pdbx_strand_id
1 'polypeptide(L)'
;MDVKCQHCGAFHWIGEKTSNSSVRAPKFGMCCNHGKVEFPDLEAPPEALRLLLTGNDDKSVEYRKNMWQYNVALSFTSLGIKEDRSVTRGRGPPLLKIQG
;
A
#
# COMPACT_ATOMS: atom_id res chain seq x y z
N MET A 1 -20.29 -5.26 2.46
CA MET A 1 -19.48 -4.42 3.36
C MET A 1 -20.19 -3.08 3.46
N ASP A 2 -20.99 -2.92 4.52
CA ASP A 2 -22.11 -1.97 4.53
C ASP A 2 -22.30 -1.30 5.90
N VAL A 3 -21.53 -1.75 6.91
CA VAL A 3 -21.52 -1.14 8.24
C VAL A 3 -20.26 -0.29 8.39
N LYS A 4 -20.43 1.00 8.69
CA LYS A 4 -19.30 1.91 8.94
C LYS A 4 -18.84 1.83 10.39
N CYS A 5 -17.53 1.77 10.60
CA CYS A 5 -16.94 1.96 11.91
C CYS A 5 -17.17 3.39 12.40
N GLN A 6 -17.60 3.55 13.65
CA GLN A 6 -17.91 4.86 14.25
C GLN A 6 -16.68 5.74 14.46
N HIS A 7 -15.49 5.15 14.53
CA HIS A 7 -14.24 5.86 14.82
C HIS A 7 -13.51 6.32 13.56
N CYS A 8 -13.28 5.43 12.59
CA CYS A 8 -12.48 5.74 11.39
C CYS A 8 -13.27 5.71 10.07
N GLY A 9 -14.57 5.42 10.11
CA GLY A 9 -15.41 5.37 8.90
C GLY A 9 -15.15 4.17 7.97
N ALA A 10 -14.20 3.29 8.30
CA ALA A 10 -13.93 2.07 7.53
C ALA A 10 -15.19 1.19 7.44
N PHE A 11 -15.41 0.62 6.25
CA PHE A 11 -16.54 -0.28 6.01
C PHE A 11 -16.20 -1.71 6.44
N HIS A 12 -17.18 -2.38 7.04
CA HIS A 12 -17.08 -3.74 7.54
C HIS A 12 -18.33 -4.56 7.21
N TRP A 13 -18.21 -5.88 7.32
CA TRP A 13 -19.38 -6.77 7.44
C TRP A 13 -19.81 -6.86 8.90
N ILE A 14 -21.11 -6.99 9.14
CA ILE A 14 -21.63 -7.09 10.52
C ILE A 14 -21.07 -8.29 11.29
N GLY A 15 -20.68 -9.36 10.58
CA GLY A 15 -20.05 -10.55 11.18
C GLY A 15 -18.64 -10.30 11.72
N GLU A 16 -17.96 -9.23 11.29
CA GLU A 16 -16.64 -8.84 11.80
C GLU A 16 -16.70 -8.03 13.10
N LYS A 17 -17.91 -7.76 13.59
CA LYS A 17 -18.08 -7.10 14.88
C LYS A 17 -17.42 -7.94 15.97
N THR A 18 -16.87 -7.26 16.96
CA THR A 18 -16.39 -7.91 18.18
C THR A 18 -17.53 -8.59 18.92
N SER A 19 -17.25 -9.73 19.56
CA SER A 19 -18.22 -10.50 20.35
C SER A 19 -18.92 -9.65 21.43
N ASN A 20 -18.17 -8.72 22.04
CA ASN A 20 -18.63 -7.81 23.08
C ASN A 20 -19.46 -6.61 22.57
N SER A 21 -19.81 -6.59 21.28
CA SER A 21 -20.60 -5.52 20.68
C SER A 21 -21.96 -6.00 20.16
N SER A 22 -22.96 -5.12 20.21
CA SER A 22 -24.31 -5.44 19.75
C SER A 22 -24.43 -5.26 18.23
N VAL A 23 -25.46 -5.87 17.63
CA VAL A 23 -25.74 -5.66 16.20
C VAL A 23 -26.20 -4.23 15.91
N ARG A 24 -26.87 -3.57 16.87
CA ARG A 24 -27.34 -2.17 16.75
C ARG A 24 -26.20 -1.16 16.87
N ALA A 25 -25.16 -1.48 17.64
CA ALA A 25 -23.97 -0.68 17.84
C ALA A 25 -22.71 -1.58 17.73
N PRO A 26 -22.35 -2.00 16.50
CA PRO A 26 -21.23 -2.89 16.28
C PRO A 26 -19.90 -2.15 16.47
N LYS A 27 -18.93 -2.84 17.07
CA LYS A 27 -17.57 -2.32 17.25
C LYS A 27 -16.58 -3.21 16.50
N PHE A 28 -15.63 -2.59 15.84
CA PHE A 28 -14.62 -3.25 15.00
C PHE A 28 -13.21 -3.03 15.56
N GLY A 29 -12.48 -4.13 15.74
CA GLY A 29 -11.08 -4.10 16.16
C GLY A 29 -10.09 -4.00 15.01
N MET A 30 -10.46 -4.49 13.82
CA MET A 30 -9.55 -4.68 12.69
C MET A 30 -9.14 -3.39 11.97
N CYS A 31 -9.94 -2.32 12.05
CA CYS A 31 -9.65 -1.06 11.36
C CYS A 31 -8.76 -0.13 12.20
N CYS A 32 -9.33 0.52 13.21
CA CYS A 32 -8.67 1.52 14.04
C CYS A 32 -8.42 1.05 15.48
N ASN A 33 -8.57 -0.26 15.73
CA ASN A 33 -8.49 -0.84 17.08
C ASN A 33 -9.35 -0.08 18.11
N HIS A 34 -10.65 0.06 17.83
CA HIS A 34 -11.58 0.81 18.68
C HIS A 34 -11.20 2.30 18.87
N GLY A 35 -10.66 2.94 17.83
CA GLY A 35 -10.26 4.35 17.85
C GLY A 35 -8.91 4.62 18.51
N LYS A 36 -8.10 3.58 18.80
CA LYS A 36 -6.73 3.73 19.32
C LYS A 36 -5.72 4.11 18.24
N VAL A 37 -6.02 3.81 16.99
CA VAL A 37 -5.17 4.11 15.83
C VAL A 37 -5.90 5.13 14.98
N GLU A 38 -5.27 6.29 14.80
CA GLU A 38 -5.68 7.31 13.85
C GLU A 38 -4.84 7.12 12.58
N PHE A 39 -5.53 7.00 11.43
CA PHE A 39 -4.84 6.93 10.15
C PHE A 39 -4.69 8.35 9.61
N PRO A 40 -3.49 8.74 9.15
CA PRO A 40 -3.34 9.99 8.43
C PRO A 40 -4.18 9.96 7.16
N ASP A 41 -4.66 11.12 6.75
CA ASP A 41 -5.33 11.26 5.46
C ASP A 41 -4.40 10.83 4.33
N LEU A 42 -4.97 10.15 3.33
CA LEU A 42 -4.23 9.77 2.14
C LEU A 42 -3.84 11.02 1.37
N GLU A 43 -2.53 11.25 1.23
CA GLU A 43 -2.03 12.31 0.36
C GLU A 43 -2.46 12.05 -1.09
N ALA A 44 -2.78 13.13 -1.80
CA ALA A 44 -3.11 13.04 -3.20
C ALA A 44 -1.89 12.50 -3.99
N PRO A 45 -2.10 11.60 -4.96
CA PRO A 45 -1.02 11.13 -5.79
C PRO A 45 -0.42 12.31 -6.58
N PRO A 46 0.89 12.25 -6.92
CA PRO A 46 1.51 13.20 -7.82
C PRO A 46 0.68 13.41 -9.09
N GLU A 47 0.61 14.65 -9.58
CA GLU A 47 -0.31 15.04 -10.66
C GLU A 47 -0.20 14.15 -11.91
N ALA A 48 1.02 13.78 -12.30
CA ALA A 48 1.23 12.87 -13.43
C ALA A 48 0.56 11.51 -13.23
N LEU A 49 0.65 10.93 -12.02
CA LEU A 49 -0.01 9.66 -11.69
C LEU A 49 -1.52 9.85 -11.61
N ARG A 50 -1.99 10.98 -11.05
CA ARG A 50 -3.42 11.29 -11.01
C ARG A 50 -4.02 11.34 -12.41
N LEU A 51 -3.36 12.03 -13.35
CA LEU A 51 -3.78 12.11 -14.74
C LEU A 51 -3.84 10.73 -15.41
N LEU A 52 -2.81 9.89 -15.23
CA LEU A 52 -2.82 8.51 -15.76
C LEU A 52 -3.92 7.64 -15.15
N LEU A 53 -4.27 7.85 -13.88
CA LEU A 53 -5.30 7.08 -13.17
C LEU A 53 -6.72 7.54 -13.53
N THR A 54 -6.94 8.83 -13.79
CA THR A 54 -8.31 9.39 -14.00
C THR A 54 -8.58 9.90 -15.41
N GLY A 55 -7.57 10.05 -16.25
CA GLY A 55 -7.70 10.59 -17.61
C GLY A 55 -8.41 9.63 -18.57
N ASN A 56 -8.90 10.17 -19.68
CA ASN A 56 -9.60 9.42 -20.75
C ASN A 56 -8.82 9.40 -22.07
N ASP A 57 -7.59 9.90 -22.09
CA ASP A 57 -6.69 9.79 -23.24
C ASP A 57 -6.12 8.37 -23.36
N ASP A 58 -5.58 8.05 -24.54
CA ASP A 58 -5.04 6.73 -24.86
C ASP A 58 -3.96 6.28 -23.87
N LYS A 59 -3.12 7.20 -23.36
CA LYS A 59 -2.06 6.85 -22.42
C LYS A 59 -2.63 6.46 -21.06
N SER A 60 -3.66 7.18 -20.58
CA SER A 60 -4.34 6.86 -19.33
C SER A 60 -5.05 5.50 -19.41
N VAL A 61 -5.69 5.20 -20.55
CA VAL A 61 -6.32 3.90 -20.79
C VAL A 61 -5.27 2.77 -20.83
N GLU A 62 -4.18 2.96 -21.57
CA GLU A 62 -3.09 1.99 -21.65
C GLU A 62 -2.40 1.76 -20.29
N TYR A 63 -2.15 2.83 -19.54
CA TYR A 63 -1.56 2.76 -18.21
C TYR A 63 -2.43 1.91 -17.27
N ARG A 64 -3.73 2.20 -17.17
CA ARG A 64 -4.64 1.42 -16.32
C ARG A 64 -4.73 -0.04 -16.75
N LYS A 65 -4.72 -0.32 -18.06
CA LYS A 65 -4.72 -1.68 -18.61
C LYS A 65 -3.45 -2.45 -18.24
N ASN A 66 -2.30 -1.78 -18.18
CA ASN A 66 -0.99 -2.39 -17.95
C ASN A 66 -0.37 -2.06 -16.57
N MET A 67 -1.16 -1.52 -15.62
CA MET A 67 -0.66 -1.02 -14.33
C MET A 67 0.17 -2.05 -13.56
N TRP A 68 -0.22 -3.33 -13.61
CA TRP A 68 0.54 -4.41 -12.99
C TRP A 68 1.95 -4.55 -13.59
N GLN A 69 2.10 -4.43 -14.92
CA GLN A 69 3.41 -4.53 -15.58
C GLN A 69 4.32 -3.38 -15.18
N TYR A 70 3.80 -2.15 -15.09
CA TYR A 70 4.56 -1.00 -14.59
C TYR A 70 5.02 -1.20 -13.14
N ASN A 71 4.12 -1.68 -12.26
CA ASN A 71 4.47 -1.95 -10.87
C ASN A 71 5.52 -3.06 -10.73
N VAL A 72 5.44 -4.12 -11.56
CA VAL A 72 6.44 -5.19 -11.60
C VAL A 72 7.78 -4.72 -12.16
N ALA A 73 7.78 -3.89 -13.19
CA ALA A 73 9.01 -3.32 -13.73
C ALA A 73 9.72 -2.42 -12.71
N LEU A 74 8.94 -1.68 -11.89
CA LEU A 74 9.47 -0.78 -10.89
C LEU A 74 9.76 -1.44 -9.53
N SER A 75 9.19 -2.60 -9.22
CA SER A 75 9.38 -3.28 -7.93
C SER A 75 10.83 -3.70 -7.66
N PHE A 76 11.64 -3.86 -8.71
CA PHE A 76 13.06 -4.17 -8.61
C PHE A 76 13.98 -2.95 -8.67
N THR A 77 13.44 -1.74 -8.86
CA THR A 77 14.27 -0.52 -9.01
C THR A 77 14.74 0.04 -7.67
N SER A 78 14.04 -0.24 -6.56
CA SER A 78 14.55 0.03 -5.22
C SER A 78 15.19 -1.22 -4.63
N LEU A 79 16.42 -1.52 -5.03
CA LEU A 79 17.26 -2.43 -4.23
C LEU A 79 17.54 -1.72 -2.90
N GLY A 80 16.74 -2.00 -1.87
CA GLY A 80 16.92 -1.53 -0.49
C GLY A 80 18.13 -2.18 0.19
N ILE A 81 19.24 -2.31 -0.54
CA ILE A 81 20.44 -2.99 -0.11
C ILE A 81 21.33 -2.00 0.62
N LYS A 82 21.82 -2.40 1.79
CA LYS A 82 22.99 -1.74 2.37
C LYS A 82 24.19 -2.22 1.58
N GLU A 83 24.82 -1.31 0.84
CA GLU A 83 26.03 -1.60 0.07
C GLU A 83 27.15 -2.03 1.03
N ASP A 84 27.39 -3.34 1.14
CA ASP A 84 28.54 -3.86 1.88
C ASP A 84 29.81 -3.75 1.02
N ARG A 85 30.46 -2.59 1.13
CA ARG A 85 31.74 -2.30 0.44
C ARG A 85 32.92 -3.12 0.96
N SER A 86 32.75 -3.97 1.97
CA SER A 86 33.84 -4.86 2.42
C SER A 86 34.10 -5.99 1.41
N VAL A 87 33.07 -6.39 0.67
CA VAL A 87 33.13 -7.51 -0.30
C VAL A 87 33.80 -7.11 -1.62
N THR A 88 33.76 -5.82 -1.97
CA THR A 88 34.31 -5.26 -3.22
C THR A 88 35.77 -4.80 -3.14
N ARG A 89 36.47 -4.99 -2.02
CA ARG A 89 37.87 -4.53 -1.83
C ARG A 89 38.94 -5.37 -2.56
N GLY A 90 38.56 -6.39 -3.32
CA GLY A 90 39.47 -7.26 -4.07
C GLY A 90 39.73 -6.79 -5.51
N ARG A 91 40.68 -7.43 -6.21
CA ARG A 91 40.94 -7.22 -7.65
C ARG A 91 39.94 -7.96 -8.59
N GLY A 92 38.90 -8.56 -8.03
CA GLY A 92 37.89 -9.31 -8.77
C GLY A 92 36.72 -8.43 -9.24
N PRO A 93 35.80 -8.99 -10.04
CA PRO A 93 34.58 -8.30 -10.45
C PRO A 93 33.78 -7.79 -9.23
N PRO A 94 33.07 -6.66 -9.32
CA PRO A 94 32.28 -6.13 -8.22
C PRO A 94 31.23 -7.16 -7.76
N LEU A 95 31.27 -7.52 -6.48
CA LEU A 95 30.32 -8.45 -5.87
C LEU A 95 29.25 -7.67 -5.10
N LEU A 96 27.99 -7.86 -5.49
CA LEU A 96 26.84 -7.32 -4.78
C LEU A 96 26.24 -8.42 -3.91
N LYS A 97 26.33 -8.27 -2.59
CA LYS A 97 25.71 -9.20 -1.63
C LYS A 97 24.39 -8.63 -1.12
N ILE A 98 23.30 -9.33 -1.40
CA ILE A 98 21.95 -9.00 -0.90
C ILE A 98 21.66 -9.97 0.26
N GLN A 99 21.57 -9.47 1.49
CA GLN A 99 21.09 -10.28 2.63
C GLN A 99 19.57 -10.17 2.71
N GLY A 100 18.89 -11.31 2.78
CA GLY A 100 17.47 -11.43 3.10
C GLY A 100 17.23 -11.63 4.58
#